data_AF-A0A533X9A6-F1
#
_entry.id   AF-A0A533X9A6-F1
#
_cell.length_a   1.000
_cell.length_b   1.000
_cell.length_c   1.000
_cell.angle_alpha   90.00
_cell.angle_beta   90.00
_cell.angle_gamma   90.00
#
_symmetry.space_group_name_H-M   'P 1'
#
loop_
_entity.id
_entity.type
_entity.pdbx_description
1 polymer ?
#
loop_
_entity_poly.entity_id
_entity_poly.type
_entity_poly.pdbx_seq_one_letter_code
_entity_poly.pdbx_strand_id
1 'polypeptide(L)'
;DMERAASPGSPRVHEYLKDNIGYRSTKSSGDVTNAFREADHVIKLQQEFPRLSAVPMEPRNVIASYEEASGFLTVWLSTQAPHEAREDIAGILRLPETKVRVIAPDMGGGFGQKGAVFPT
;
A
#
# COMPACT_ATOMS: atom_id res chain seq x y z
N ASP A 1 -2.36 1.34 19.23
CA ASP A 1 -3.39 0.32 19.48
C ASP A 1 -4.58 0.59 18.57
N MET A 2 -5.12 -0.43 17.90
CA MET A 2 -6.18 -0.25 16.88
C MET A 2 -7.56 0.01 17.48
N GLU A 3 -7.91 -0.69 18.56
CA GLU A 3 -9.22 -0.54 19.21
C GLU A 3 -9.36 0.84 19.85
N ARG A 4 -8.31 1.29 20.53
CA ARG A 4 -8.25 2.65 21.07
C ARG A 4 -8.36 3.67 19.95
N ALA A 5 -7.65 3.50 18.83
CA ALA A 5 -7.76 4.45 17.72
C ALA A 5 -9.19 4.55 17.14
N ALA A 6 -9.92 3.44 17.08
CA ALA A 6 -11.28 3.38 16.55
C ALA A 6 -12.37 3.83 17.55
N SER A 7 -12.02 4.06 18.83
CA SER A 7 -12.98 4.41 19.87
C SER A 7 -13.52 5.83 19.70
N PRO A 8 -14.83 6.08 19.98
CA PRO A 8 -15.41 7.43 19.95
C PRO A 8 -14.61 8.42 20.82
N GLY A 9 -14.37 9.62 20.28
CA GLY A 9 -13.63 10.68 20.99
C GLY A 9 -12.10 10.56 20.93
N SER A 10 -11.56 9.55 20.25
CA SER A 10 -10.11 9.43 20.06
C SER A 10 -9.56 10.53 19.15
N PRO A 11 -8.33 11.02 19.38
CA PRO A 11 -7.69 11.96 18.47
C PRO A 11 -7.65 11.40 17.05
N ARG A 12 -8.05 12.23 16.07
CA ARG A 12 -8.07 11.83 14.66
C ARG A 12 -6.67 11.94 14.08
N VAL A 13 -6.19 10.88 13.43
CA VAL A 13 -4.89 10.87 12.71
C VAL A 13 -4.95 11.80 11.50
N HIS A 14 -6.09 11.84 10.82
CA HIS A 14 -6.35 12.71 9.68
C HIS A 14 -7.56 13.61 9.99
N GLU A 15 -7.32 14.90 10.22
CA GLU A 15 -8.36 15.84 10.68
C GLU A 15 -9.50 16.05 9.68
N TYR A 16 -9.26 15.78 8.39
CA TYR A 16 -10.27 15.88 7.34
C TYR A 16 -11.18 14.64 7.26
N LEU A 17 -10.85 13.55 7.97
CA LEU A 17 -11.70 12.36 8.04
C LEU A 17 -12.59 12.39 9.29
N LYS A 18 -13.74 11.72 9.25
CA LYS A 18 -14.70 11.71 10.38
C LYS A 18 -14.19 10.94 11.61
N ASP A 19 -13.40 9.90 11.40
CA ASP A 19 -12.90 8.97 12.41
C ASP A 19 -11.59 8.32 11.92
N ASN A 20 -11.02 7.42 12.73
CA ASN A 20 -9.80 6.68 12.40
C ASN A 20 -10.06 5.36 11.65
N ILE A 21 -11.29 5.13 11.15
CA ILE A 21 -11.63 3.91 10.41
C ILE A 21 -11.35 4.15 8.94
N GLY A 22 -10.14 3.77 8.49
CA GLY A 22 -9.72 3.95 7.10
C GLY A 22 -10.56 3.16 6.08
N TYR A 23 -11.07 1.99 6.47
CA TYR A 23 -11.90 1.15 5.60
C TYR A 23 -12.79 0.21 6.41
N ARG A 24 -14.02 -0.03 5.96
CA ARG A 24 -14.94 -1.03 6.51
C ARG A 24 -15.63 -1.78 5.39
N SER A 25 -15.57 -3.10 5.43
CA SER A 25 -16.25 -3.98 4.48
C SER A 25 -16.73 -5.25 5.19
N THR A 26 -17.88 -5.76 4.77
CA THR A 26 -18.46 -7.00 5.28
C THR A 26 -18.64 -7.94 4.09
N LYS A 27 -18.14 -9.17 4.20
CA LYS A 27 -18.39 -10.24 3.25
C LYS A 27 -19.08 -11.38 3.97
N SER A 28 -20.14 -11.91 3.37
CA SER A 28 -20.84 -13.11 3.83
C SER A 28 -21.06 -14.04 2.65
N SER A 29 -21.20 -15.33 2.94
CA SER A 29 -21.51 -16.35 1.93
C SER A 29 -22.37 -17.43 2.59
N GLY A 30 -23.48 -17.79 1.95
CA GLY A 30 -24.46 -18.73 2.50
C GLY A 30 -25.19 -18.22 3.75
N ASP A 31 -25.87 -19.14 4.45
CA ASP A 31 -26.54 -18.86 5.73
C ASP A 31 -25.60 -19.23 6.90
N VAL A 32 -24.69 -18.31 7.21
CA VAL A 32 -23.72 -18.45 8.30
C VAL A 32 -24.43 -18.65 9.65
N THR A 33 -25.56 -17.97 9.88
CA THR A 33 -26.30 -18.05 11.14
C THR A 33 -26.83 -19.46 11.37
N ASN A 34 -27.44 -20.08 10.35
CA ASN A 34 -27.92 -21.44 10.48
C ASN A 34 -26.76 -22.44 10.61
N ALA A 35 -25.68 -22.26 9.84
CA ALA A 35 -24.51 -23.12 9.92
C ALA A 35 -23.89 -23.18 11.33
N PHE A 36 -23.83 -22.04 12.04
CA PHE A 36 -23.38 -22.02 13.44
C PHE A 36 -24.39 -22.65 14.40
N ARG A 37 -25.69 -22.54 14.13
CA ARG A 37 -26.75 -23.09 14.98
C ARG A 37 -26.82 -24.62 14.92
N GLU A 38 -26.58 -25.18 13.74
CA GLU A 38 -26.70 -26.63 13.49
C GLU A 38 -25.37 -27.38 13.73
N ALA A 39 -24.27 -26.69 13.99
CA ALA A 39 -22.97 -27.32 14.22
C ALA A 39 -22.92 -28.09 15.54
N ASP A 40 -22.39 -29.32 15.51
CA ASP A 40 -22.16 -30.12 16.72
C ASP A 40 -21.19 -29.44 17.70
N HIS A 41 -20.23 -28.67 17.18
CA HIS A 41 -19.24 -27.93 17.95
C HIS A 41 -18.92 -26.56 17.33
N VAL A 42 -18.73 -25.56 18.18
CA VAL A 42 -18.31 -24.21 17.80
C VAL A 42 -17.04 -23.84 18.55
N ILE A 43 -15.99 -23.45 17.82
CA ILE A 43 -14.72 -22.98 18.39
C ILE A 43 -14.58 -21.49 18.10
N LYS A 44 -14.20 -20.73 19.13
CA LYS A 44 -13.85 -19.31 19.01
C LYS A 44 -12.37 -19.12 19.32
N LEU A 45 -11.67 -18.40 18.47
CA LEU A 45 -10.25 -18.08 18.63
C LEU A 45 -10.03 -16.58 18.36
N GLN A 46 -9.21 -15.96 19.20
CA GLN A 46 -8.68 -14.62 18.97
C GLN A 46 -7.19 -14.75 18.68
N GLN A 47 -6.74 -14.20 17.56
CA GLN A 47 -5.34 -14.22 17.13
C GLN A 47 -4.88 -12.80 16.82
N GLU A 48 -3.63 -12.53 17.20
CA GLU A 48 -2.94 -11.31 16.81
C GLU A 48 -1.76 -11.69 15.92
N PHE A 49 -1.66 -11.03 14.76
CA PHE A 49 -0.53 -11.18 13.86
C PHE A 49 0.41 -9.99 14.06
N PRO A 50 1.69 -10.21 14.38
CA PRO A 50 2.63 -9.11 14.58
C PRO A 50 2.87 -8.36 13.27
N ARG A 51 3.30 -7.10 13.39
CA ARG A 51 3.82 -6.36 12.25
C ARG A 51 5.10 -7.03 11.75
N LEU A 52 5.11 -7.40 10.48
CA LEU A 52 6.28 -7.95 9.79
C LEU A 52 6.77 -6.97 8.73
N SER A 53 8.07 -7.02 8.42
CA SER A 53 8.67 -6.34 7.28
C SER A 53 9.08 -7.39 6.24
N ALA A 54 9.03 -7.01 4.97
CA ALA A 54 9.40 -7.92 3.88
C ALA A 54 10.91 -8.14 3.75
N VAL A 55 11.72 -7.23 4.32
CA VAL A 55 13.20 -7.29 4.42
C VAL A 55 13.90 -7.82 3.15
N PRO A 56 13.68 -7.21 1.97
CA PRO A 56 14.50 -7.53 0.81
C PRO A 56 15.97 -7.25 1.10
N MET A 57 16.87 -8.09 0.58
CA MET A 57 18.32 -7.94 0.79
C MET A 57 18.84 -6.64 0.16
N GLU A 58 18.27 -6.23 -0.97
CA GLU A 58 18.52 -4.92 -1.56
C GLU A 58 17.57 -3.86 -0.96
N PRO A 59 18.11 -2.78 -0.36
CA PRO A 59 17.30 -1.63 0.08
C PRO A 59 16.53 -0.97 -1.06
N ARG A 60 15.54 -0.15 -0.71
CA ARG A 60 14.89 0.76 -1.67
C ARG A 60 15.92 1.79 -2.16
N ASN A 61 15.96 2.00 -3.47
CA ASN A 61 16.84 2.95 -4.11
C ASN A 61 16.17 3.54 -5.36
N VAL A 62 16.60 4.76 -5.73
CA VAL A 62 16.14 5.49 -6.89
C VAL A 62 17.26 6.35 -7.44
N ILE A 63 17.39 6.41 -8.76
CA ILE A 63 18.23 7.37 -9.48
C ILE A 63 17.32 8.09 -10.46
N ALA A 64 17.31 9.42 -10.42
CA ALA A 64 16.51 10.23 -11.33
C ALA A 64 17.42 11.18 -12.11
N SER A 65 17.18 11.29 -13.41
CA SER A 65 17.86 12.20 -14.32
C SER A 65 16.82 13.01 -15.08
N TYR A 66 16.82 14.31 -14.85
CA TYR A 66 15.94 15.25 -15.54
C TYR A 66 16.75 16.05 -16.56
N GLU A 67 16.32 16.04 -17.82
CA GLU A 67 16.92 16.83 -18.88
C GLU A 67 16.10 18.11 -19.10
N GLU A 68 16.60 19.24 -18.60
CA GLU A 68 15.88 20.52 -18.62
C GLU A 68 15.52 20.98 -20.04
N ALA A 69 16.42 20.79 -21.00
CA ALA A 69 16.21 21.22 -22.38
C ALA A 69 15.02 20.52 -23.07
N SER A 70 14.78 19.25 -22.75
CA SER A 70 13.74 18.41 -23.39
C SER A 70 12.53 18.20 -22.48
N GLY A 71 12.67 18.47 -21.19
CA GLY A 71 11.69 18.21 -20.15
C GLY A 71 11.49 16.72 -19.84
N PHE A 72 12.40 15.84 -20.26
CA PHE A 72 12.29 14.41 -20.00
C PHE A 72 12.89 14.03 -18.64
N LEU A 73 12.13 13.23 -17.89
CA LEU A 73 12.54 12.62 -16.63
C LEU A 73 12.75 11.12 -16.85
N THR A 74 13.98 10.63 -16.65
CA THR A 74 14.26 9.19 -16.56
C THR A 74 14.52 8.80 -15.12
N VAL A 75 13.85 7.77 -14.63
CA VAL A 75 13.94 7.26 -13.26
C VAL A 75 14.30 5.79 -13.30
N TRP A 76 15.45 5.42 -12.75
CA TRP A 76 15.80 4.04 -12.43
C TRP A 76 15.32 3.77 -11.01
N LEU A 77 14.39 2.84 -10.87
CA LEU A 77 13.70 2.58 -9.61
C LEU A 77 13.68 1.09 -9.34
N SER A 78 14.10 0.69 -8.15
CA SER A 78 13.87 -0.67 -7.63
C SER A 78 12.37 -0.81 -7.29
N THR A 79 11.54 -1.16 -8.29
CA THR A 79 10.07 -1.28 -8.20
C THR A 79 9.52 -2.53 -8.89
N GLN A 80 8.45 -3.09 -8.32
CA GLN A 80 7.65 -4.17 -8.89
C GLN A 80 6.54 -3.67 -9.84
N ALA A 81 6.28 -2.36 -9.87
CA ALA A 81 5.21 -1.75 -10.66
C ALA A 81 5.72 -0.50 -11.40
N PRO A 82 6.58 -0.64 -12.44
CA PRO A 82 7.16 0.51 -13.13
C PRO A 82 6.15 1.38 -13.88
N HIS A 83 5.02 0.82 -14.32
CA HIS A 83 3.95 1.56 -14.99
C HIS A 83 3.15 2.43 -14.03
N GLU A 84 2.65 1.84 -12.93
CA GLU A 84 1.98 2.59 -11.86
C GLU A 84 2.92 3.64 -11.27
N ALA A 85 4.21 3.32 -11.09
CA ALA A 85 5.19 4.29 -10.64
C ALA A 85 5.38 5.46 -11.61
N ARG A 86 5.29 5.24 -12.92
CA ARG A 86 5.34 6.32 -13.92
C ARG A 86 4.13 7.24 -13.77
N GLU A 87 2.93 6.68 -13.63
CA GLU A 87 1.69 7.42 -13.43
C GLU A 87 1.74 8.28 -12.16
N ASP A 88 2.14 7.67 -11.03
CA ASP A 88 2.30 8.37 -9.75
C ASP A 88 3.31 9.51 -9.83
N ILE A 89 4.50 9.25 -10.36
CA ILE A 89 5.57 10.25 -10.47
C ILE A 89 5.12 11.41 -11.37
N ALA A 90 4.49 11.11 -12.51
CA ALA A 90 3.96 12.13 -13.41
C ALA A 90 2.89 12.99 -12.72
N GLY A 91 1.96 12.37 -11.99
CA GLY A 91 0.89 13.05 -11.26
C GLY A 91 1.43 13.96 -10.13
N ILE A 92 2.35 13.45 -9.32
CA ILE A 92 2.96 14.19 -8.20
C ILE A 92 3.75 15.40 -8.71
N LEU A 93 4.58 15.19 -9.73
CA LEU A 93 5.44 16.25 -10.29
C LEU A 93 4.71 17.14 -11.30
N ARG A 94 3.44 16.83 -11.61
CA ARG A 94 2.62 17.53 -12.61
C ARG A 94 3.28 17.59 -13.99
N LEU A 95 3.94 16.49 -14.38
CA LEU A 95 4.54 16.31 -15.70
C LEU A 95 3.59 15.53 -16.60
N PRO A 96 3.61 15.76 -17.94
CA PRO A 96 2.98 14.84 -18.87
C PRO A 96 3.60 13.44 -18.70
N GLU A 97 2.77 12.41 -18.62
CA GLU A 97 3.26 11.03 -18.44
C GLU A 97 4.20 10.59 -19.57
N THR A 98 3.98 11.11 -20.79
CA THR A 98 4.84 10.92 -21.96
C THR A 98 6.25 11.49 -21.80
N LYS A 99 6.48 12.36 -20.81
CA LYS A 99 7.79 12.92 -20.44
C LYS A 99 8.48 12.17 -19.31
N VAL A 100 7.84 11.14 -18.74
CA VAL A 100 8.40 10.34 -17.64
C VAL A 100 8.69 8.93 -18.13
N ARG A 101 9.92 8.48 -17.92
CA ARG A 101 10.36 7.11 -18.19
C ARG A 101 10.82 6.47 -16.89
N VAL A 102 10.14 5.40 -16.47
CA VAL A 102 10.58 4.57 -15.34
C VAL A 102 11.23 3.30 -15.89
N ILE A 103 12.41 2.97 -15.36
CA ILE A 103 13.18 1.77 -15.67
C ILE A 103 13.35 0.99 -14.37
N ALA A 104 12.85 -0.24 -14.34
CA ALA A 104 13.10 -1.18 -13.25
C ALA A 104 14.30 -2.08 -13.64
N PRO A 105 15.49 -1.89 -13.03
CA PRO A 105 16.62 -2.80 -13.24
C PRO A 105 16.39 -4.12 -12.49
N ASP A 106 17.37 -5.04 -12.56
CA ASP A 106 17.38 -6.22 -11.70
C ASP A 106 17.27 -5.81 -10.22
N MET A 107 16.37 -6.47 -9.48
CA MET A 107 16.08 -6.13 -8.08
C MET A 107 16.48 -7.26 -7.14
N GLY A 108 17.10 -6.91 -6.01
CA GLY A 108 17.43 -7.84 -4.93
C GLY A 108 16.26 -8.11 -3.99
N GLY A 109 15.09 -8.41 -4.56
CA GLY A 109 13.85 -8.72 -3.85
C GLY A 109 12.95 -7.49 -3.60
N GLY A 110 11.64 -7.76 -3.49
CA GLY A 110 10.61 -6.75 -3.24
C GLY A 110 9.53 -7.24 -2.28
N PHE A 111 9.00 -8.46 -2.49
CA PHE A 111 8.04 -9.13 -1.58
C PHE A 111 6.83 -8.25 -1.21
N GLY A 112 6.36 -7.42 -2.15
CA GLY A 112 5.26 -6.47 -1.97
C GLY A 112 5.69 -5.09 -1.45
N GLN A 113 6.83 -4.99 -0.75
CA GLN A 113 7.30 -3.72 -0.19
C GLN A 113 7.73 -2.71 -1.27
N LYS A 114 8.12 -3.18 -2.46
CA LYS A 114 8.52 -2.34 -3.61
C LYS A 114 7.40 -2.25 -4.67
N GLY A 115 6.14 -2.44 -4.26
CA GLY A 115 4.98 -2.38 -5.17
C GLY A 115 4.43 -0.97 -5.41
N ALA A 116 4.65 -0.03 -4.50
CA ALA A 116 4.17 1.35 -4.61
C ALA A 116 5.33 2.36 -4.58
N VAL A 117 5.12 3.55 -5.11
CA VAL A 117 6.09 4.67 -5.04
C VAL A 117 6.23 5.15 -3.59
N PHE A 118 7.43 5.59 -3.21
CA PHE A 118 7.74 6.16 -1.89
C PHE A 118 8.34 7.56 -2.05
N PRO A 119 8.11 8.53 -1.15
CA PRO A 119 7.29 8.45 0.06
C PRO A 119 5.79 8.54 -0.25
N THR A 120 5.03 7.58 0.28
CA THR A 120 3.57 7.68 0.45
C THR A 120 3.24 8.23 1.83
#